data_AF-A0A9W9GTH5-F1
#
_entry.id   AF-A0A9W9GTH5-F1
#
_cell.length_a   1.000
_cell.length_b   1.000
_cell.length_c   1.000
_cell.angle_alpha   90.00
_cell.angle_beta   90.00
_cell.angle_gamma   90.00
#
_symmetry.space_group_name_H-M   'P 1'
#
loop_
_entity.id
_entity.type
_entity.pdbx_description
1 polymer ?
#
loop_
_entity_poly.entity_id
_entity_poly.type
_entity_poly.pdbx_seq_one_letter_code
_entity_poly.pdbx_strand_id
1 'polypeptide(L)'
;MRQLPSLLEPAAQFLYRPLFQDTGTISSQDESESSSSKVDHKTDELSNLAYKASPQRTLASTTSAVVVTVNYRLGDIQTTTTASSADTPLLTKGLEPLQPLTSHKYPTPVHDTLSGFDWIQSTLNPSRLTVFGTHIGASLALMLSLTEARSIQAVAAIEPICDWPSLDEYCIRETDSVSPDPDQELSTPPTPKHKRHPRKKAAPPDLVPLLHAREKFFSSPERYFDSFASPILFLRSAGRDVPRSFPQYLTGPGYPVPVLKESGTEMGVYEMDSMSGLDPGVYSDVEGTCVDDEGGSGTVPRRRKALSRWPPYGLDYGLSGGARSRAGVGTGVKRLETRLPLVKVLVRDGVGEVKRKGREGGGGLVLRRQADEMVSAMRRACFWGREKGVGERRVGLDRVEGLHVADEEVGGWLGRVFRGDMDDLD
;
A
#
# COMPACT_ATOMS: atom_id res chain seq x y z
N MET A 1 -10.88 15.16 50.90
CA MET A 1 -11.13 13.73 51.18
C MET A 1 -12.24 13.22 50.27
N ARG A 2 -11.87 12.48 49.23
CA ARG A 2 -12.56 11.30 48.66
C ARG A 2 -11.71 10.85 47.48
N GLN A 3 -10.84 9.87 47.75
CA GLN A 3 -10.05 9.14 46.77
C GLN A 3 -11.01 8.25 45.96
N LEU A 4 -10.86 8.26 44.63
CA LEU A 4 -11.36 7.21 43.74
C LEU A 4 -10.17 6.32 43.36
N PRO A 5 -10.31 4.98 43.36
CA PRO A 5 -9.19 4.08 43.21
C PRO A 5 -8.72 3.96 41.76
N SER A 6 -7.40 4.03 41.61
CA SER A 6 -6.62 3.70 40.43
C SER A 6 -6.60 2.18 40.20
N LEU A 7 -7.25 1.72 39.13
CA LEU A 7 -7.01 0.40 38.54
C LEU A 7 -7.06 0.54 37.02
N LEU A 8 -5.91 0.82 36.43
CA LEU A 8 -5.62 0.59 35.01
C LEU A 8 -4.44 -0.36 34.97
N GLU A 9 -4.73 -1.66 34.94
CA GLU A 9 -3.74 -2.67 34.54
C GLU A 9 -3.49 -2.55 33.03
N PRO A 10 -2.23 -2.65 32.56
CA PRO A 10 -1.92 -2.66 31.14
C PRO A 10 -1.99 -4.08 30.59
N ALA A 11 -3.18 -4.51 30.16
CA ALA A 11 -3.34 -5.76 29.42
C ALA A 11 -3.52 -5.47 27.92
N ALA A 12 -2.39 -5.35 27.20
CA ALA A 12 -2.30 -5.59 25.74
C ALA A 12 -0.83 -5.41 25.29
N GLN A 13 0.05 -6.26 25.78
CA GLN A 13 1.29 -6.58 25.08
C GLN A 13 1.14 -8.03 24.59
N PHE A 14 1.72 -8.31 23.43
CA PHE A 14 1.69 -9.57 22.67
C PHE A 14 0.62 -9.68 21.58
N LEU A 15 1.11 -10.06 20.40
CA LEU A 15 0.44 -10.32 19.11
C LEU A 15 0.36 -9.15 18.11
N TYR A 16 1.51 -8.56 17.81
CA TYR A 16 1.81 -8.12 16.45
C TYR A 16 3.09 -8.82 16.00
N ARG A 17 2.99 -9.76 15.06
CA ARG A 17 4.14 -10.19 14.26
C ARG A 17 4.10 -9.35 12.99
N PRO A 18 4.99 -8.34 12.83
CA PRO A 18 5.04 -7.56 11.60
C PRO A 18 5.31 -8.48 10.41
N LEU A 19 4.70 -8.18 9.27
CA LEU A 19 4.86 -8.92 8.01
C LEU A 19 6.33 -8.97 7.51
N PHE A 20 7.23 -8.18 8.11
CA PHE A 20 8.62 -7.96 7.70
C PHE A 20 9.61 -8.03 8.87
N GLN A 21 9.58 -9.09 9.67
CA GLN A 21 10.72 -9.40 10.54
C GLN A 21 11.74 -10.24 9.77
N ASP A 22 12.97 -9.72 9.67
CA ASP A 22 14.16 -10.45 9.23
C ASP A 22 14.30 -11.74 10.05
N THR A 23 14.20 -12.90 9.42
CA THR A 23 14.69 -14.14 9.99
C THR A 23 16.21 -14.12 9.93
N GLY A 24 16.82 -13.46 10.92
CA GLY A 24 18.24 -13.59 11.19
C GLY A 24 18.57 -15.06 11.44
N THR A 25 19.47 -15.58 10.60
CA THR A 25 20.00 -16.94 10.62
C THR A 25 20.60 -17.23 12.00
N ILE A 26 20.01 -18.18 12.74
CA ILE A 26 20.64 -18.75 13.94
C ILE A 26 21.73 -19.69 13.43
N SER A 27 22.96 -19.19 13.40
CA SER A 27 24.16 -20.03 13.28
C SER A 27 24.39 -20.69 14.63
N SER A 28 24.29 -22.02 14.64
CA SER A 28 24.81 -22.89 15.69
C SER A 28 26.31 -22.64 15.89
N GLN A 29 26.74 -22.45 17.14
CA GLN A 29 28.12 -22.62 17.55
C GLN A 29 28.16 -23.52 18.78
N ASP A 30 28.92 -24.60 18.62
CA ASP A 30 29.22 -25.66 19.57
C ASP A 30 29.98 -25.15 20.80
N GLU A 31 29.77 -25.88 21.89
CA GLU A 31 30.51 -25.75 23.14
C GLU A 31 31.99 -26.13 23.01
N SER A 32 32.86 -25.35 23.63
CA SER A 32 34.04 -25.89 24.33
C SER A 32 34.56 -24.89 25.37
N GLU A 33 34.93 -25.45 26.52
CA GLU A 33 35.34 -24.81 27.77
C GLU A 33 36.66 -24.03 27.65
N SER A 34 36.81 -22.94 28.42
CA SER A 34 37.94 -22.76 29.36
C SER A 34 37.85 -21.42 30.11
N SER A 35 38.60 -21.37 31.20
CA SER A 35 38.42 -20.59 32.42
C SER A 35 39.10 -19.22 32.49
N SER A 36 38.51 -18.37 33.33
CA SER A 36 39.12 -17.28 34.12
C SER A 36 39.58 -16.00 33.39
N SER A 37 38.91 -14.89 33.68
CA SER A 37 39.40 -13.85 34.59
C SER A 37 38.42 -12.67 34.65
N LYS A 38 38.16 -12.19 35.87
CA LYS A 38 37.35 -11.00 36.18
C LYS A 38 38.10 -9.74 35.77
N VAL A 39 37.48 -8.85 35.00
CA VAL A 39 37.68 -7.40 35.09
C VAL A 39 36.33 -6.70 34.85
N ASP A 40 36.02 -5.75 35.73
CA ASP A 40 34.77 -5.01 35.85
C ASP A 40 34.41 -4.17 34.60
N HIS A 41 33.31 -4.54 33.93
CA HIS A 41 32.56 -3.66 33.02
C HIS A 41 31.06 -3.85 33.29
N LYS A 42 30.57 -3.33 34.42
CA LYS A 42 29.15 -3.44 34.81
C LYS A 42 28.35 -2.14 34.64
N THR A 43 28.92 -1.13 33.99
CA THR A 43 28.31 0.20 33.87
C THR A 43 27.91 0.59 32.44
N ASP A 44 28.31 -0.18 31.42
CA ASP A 44 28.03 0.13 29.99
C ASP A 44 27.02 -0.81 29.30
N GLU A 45 26.56 -1.87 29.96
CA GLU A 45 25.53 -2.76 29.41
C GLU A 45 24.09 -2.36 29.79
N LEU A 46 23.91 -1.55 30.83
CA LEU A 46 22.59 -1.07 31.24
C LEU A 46 22.12 0.18 30.48
N SER A 47 23.01 0.86 29.75
CA SER A 47 22.70 2.00 28.88
C SER A 47 22.31 1.58 27.45
N ASN A 48 22.73 0.39 27.00
CA ASN A 48 22.39 -0.15 25.68
C ASN A 48 21.02 -0.88 25.62
N LEU A 49 20.38 -1.06 26.76
CA LEU A 49 18.96 -1.43 26.91
C LEU A 49 18.10 -0.18 27.16
N ALA A 50 18.47 0.96 26.55
CA ALA A 50 17.56 2.08 26.39
C ALA A 50 16.26 1.53 25.80
N TYR A 51 15.23 1.42 26.65
CA TYR A 51 13.91 0.96 26.27
C TYR A 51 13.52 1.71 25.00
N LYS A 52 13.56 1.00 23.87
CA LYS A 52 13.23 1.58 22.56
C LYS A 52 11.84 2.19 22.71
N ALA A 53 11.78 3.52 22.67
CA ALA A 53 10.53 4.22 22.85
C ALA A 53 9.56 3.79 21.75
N SER A 54 8.32 3.50 22.12
CA SER A 54 7.31 3.16 21.12
C SER A 54 7.09 4.36 20.18
N PRO A 55 6.67 4.15 18.93
CA PRO A 55 6.43 5.26 17.99
C PRO A 55 5.48 6.31 18.59
N GLN A 56 4.47 5.89 19.34
CA GLN A 56 3.55 6.79 20.03
C GLN A 56 4.26 7.69 21.05
N ARG A 57 5.21 7.13 21.81
CA ARG A 57 5.96 7.88 22.82
C ARG A 57 6.92 8.88 22.17
N THR A 58 7.61 8.47 21.10
CA THR A 58 8.50 9.34 20.32
C THR A 58 7.72 10.48 19.67
N LEU A 59 6.57 10.20 19.06
CA LEU A 59 5.71 11.23 18.48
C LEU A 59 5.19 12.19 19.54
N ALA A 60 4.67 11.68 20.67
CA ALA A 60 4.16 12.53 21.75
C ALA A 60 5.25 13.44 22.33
N SER A 61 6.46 12.93 22.57
CA SER A 61 7.56 13.72 23.14
C SER A 61 8.09 14.78 22.18
N THR A 62 8.24 14.45 20.89
CA THR A 62 8.82 15.36 19.89
C THR A 62 7.84 16.43 19.41
N THR A 63 6.55 16.09 19.32
CA THR A 63 5.51 17.01 18.84
C THR A 63 4.82 17.78 19.97
N SER A 64 4.91 17.28 21.22
CA SER A 64 4.08 17.75 22.34
C SER A 64 2.57 17.69 22.04
N ALA A 65 2.16 16.80 21.14
CA ALA A 65 0.77 16.62 20.73
C ALA A 65 0.13 15.40 21.41
N VAL A 66 -1.21 15.38 21.42
CA VAL A 66 -1.99 14.20 21.81
C VAL A 66 -1.89 13.16 20.68
N VAL A 67 -1.44 11.95 21.03
CA VAL A 67 -1.33 10.84 20.09
C VAL A 67 -2.53 9.92 20.23
N VAL A 68 -3.28 9.74 19.15
CA VAL A 68 -4.39 8.78 19.05
C VAL A 68 -3.97 7.64 18.14
N THR A 69 -4.16 6.39 18.60
CA THR A 69 -3.92 5.19 17.78
C THR A 69 -5.25 4.58 17.38
N VAL A 70 -5.47 4.42 16.08
CA VAL A 70 -6.68 3.77 15.54
C VAL A 70 -6.36 2.31 15.26
N ASN A 71 -7.08 1.40 15.94
CA ASN A 71 -7.04 -0.02 15.63
C ASN A 71 -8.05 -0.31 14.53
N TYR A 72 -7.61 -0.95 13.45
CA TYR A 72 -8.46 -1.35 12.33
C TYR A 72 -8.34 -2.86 12.07
N ARG A 73 -9.42 -3.49 11.62
CA ARG A 73 -9.46 -4.94 11.39
C ARG A 73 -8.89 -5.28 10.02
N LEU A 74 -7.85 -6.12 10.00
CA LEU A 74 -7.26 -6.68 8.78
C LEU A 74 -6.50 -7.97 9.10
N GLY A 75 -6.64 -8.98 8.24
CA GLY A 75 -6.02 -10.29 8.39
C GLY A 75 -6.76 -11.18 9.38
N ASP A 76 -6.10 -12.26 9.81
CA ASP A 76 -6.71 -13.24 10.68
C ASP A 76 -6.62 -12.79 12.14
N ILE A 77 -7.77 -12.63 12.77
CA ILE A 77 -7.89 -12.24 14.18
C ILE A 77 -8.48 -13.43 14.93
N GLN A 78 -7.83 -13.84 16.03
CA GLN A 78 -8.40 -14.84 16.92
C GLN A 78 -9.53 -14.20 17.71
N THR A 79 -10.77 -14.64 17.50
CA THR A 79 -11.86 -14.22 18.38
C THR A 79 -11.77 -15.02 19.67
N THR A 80 -11.36 -14.37 20.75
CA THR A 80 -11.62 -14.89 22.10
C THR A 80 -13.12 -14.79 22.33
N THR A 81 -13.87 -15.83 21.99
CA THR A 81 -15.31 -15.89 22.27
C THR A 81 -15.50 -15.95 23.78
N THR A 82 -15.64 -14.79 24.43
CA THR A 82 -16.22 -14.72 25.78
C THR A 82 -17.72 -14.95 25.62
N ALA A 83 -18.12 -16.21 25.45
CA ALA A 83 -19.52 -16.60 25.54
C ALA A 83 -19.99 -16.35 26.98
N SER A 84 -20.53 -15.16 27.23
CA SER A 84 -21.47 -14.94 28.31
C SER A 84 -22.74 -15.71 27.96
N SER A 85 -22.79 -16.97 28.36
CA SER A 85 -24.03 -17.72 28.48
C SER A 85 -24.11 -18.21 29.92
N ALA A 86 -24.95 -17.52 30.69
CA ALA A 86 -25.47 -18.05 31.92
C ALA A 86 -26.13 -19.43 31.67
N ASP A 87 -25.86 -20.34 32.60
CA ASP A 87 -26.63 -21.53 32.97
C ASP A 87 -26.90 -22.62 31.92
N THR A 88 -26.03 -23.65 31.87
CA THR A 88 -26.46 -25.07 31.94
C THR A 88 -25.29 -25.99 32.34
N PRO A 89 -25.46 -26.99 33.25
CA PRO A 89 -24.33 -27.73 33.82
C PRO A 89 -23.99 -29.06 33.11
N LEU A 90 -22.70 -29.39 33.16
CA LEU A 90 -22.01 -30.69 33.13
C LEU A 90 -22.38 -31.74 32.05
N LEU A 91 -21.42 -32.00 31.15
CA LEU A 91 -20.77 -33.30 30.84
C LEU A 91 -20.45 -33.45 29.35
N THR A 92 -19.26 -33.01 28.92
CA THR A 92 -18.47 -33.75 27.93
C THR A 92 -16.99 -33.38 28.08
N LYS A 93 -16.17 -34.37 28.47
CA LYS A 93 -14.71 -34.28 28.44
C LYS A 93 -14.23 -34.41 26.98
N GLY A 94 -13.32 -33.54 26.57
CA GLY A 94 -12.31 -33.84 25.55
C GLY A 94 -12.70 -33.55 24.11
N LEU A 95 -12.69 -32.27 23.73
CA LEU A 95 -12.31 -31.73 22.42
C LEU A 95 -12.39 -30.20 22.57
N GLU A 96 -11.26 -29.55 22.83
CA GLU A 96 -11.17 -28.09 22.80
C GLU A 96 -11.71 -27.61 21.43
N PRO A 97 -12.79 -26.81 21.36
CA PRO A 97 -13.24 -26.26 20.10
C PRO A 97 -12.15 -25.31 19.60
N LEU A 98 -11.53 -25.62 18.46
CA LEU A 98 -10.67 -24.69 17.74
C LEU A 98 -11.41 -23.35 17.61
N GLN A 99 -10.94 -22.32 18.29
CA GLN A 99 -11.58 -21.01 18.25
C GLN A 99 -11.62 -20.52 16.80
N PRO A 100 -12.77 -20.03 16.31
CA PRO A 100 -12.88 -19.58 14.92
C PRO A 100 -11.95 -18.39 14.69
N LEU A 101 -10.99 -18.52 13.76
CA LEU A 101 -10.24 -17.37 13.26
C LEU A 101 -11.16 -16.57 12.33
N THR A 102 -11.43 -15.31 12.67
CA THR A 102 -12.15 -14.41 11.76
C THR A 102 -11.13 -13.68 10.89
N SER A 103 -11.18 -13.92 9.58
CA SER A 103 -10.31 -13.24 8.62
C SER A 103 -10.98 -11.98 8.07
N HIS A 104 -10.41 -10.82 8.38
CA HIS A 104 -10.87 -9.52 7.89
C HIS A 104 -10.11 -9.10 6.63
N LYS A 105 -10.84 -8.69 5.60
CA LYS A 105 -10.30 -8.26 4.31
C LYS A 105 -10.74 -6.84 3.97
N TYR A 106 -10.13 -6.22 2.96
CA TYR A 106 -10.64 -4.96 2.39
C TYR A 106 -12.10 -5.13 1.92
N PRO A 107 -12.97 -4.11 2.12
CA PRO A 107 -12.67 -2.73 2.57
C PRO A 107 -12.73 -2.49 4.10
N THR A 108 -12.84 -3.52 4.93
CA THR A 108 -12.96 -3.38 6.41
C THR A 108 -11.98 -2.38 7.06
N PRO A 109 -10.65 -2.44 6.82
CA PRO A 109 -9.71 -1.50 7.43
C PRO A 109 -9.95 -0.03 7.03
N VAL A 110 -10.51 0.22 5.83
CA VAL A 110 -10.87 1.57 5.38
C VAL A 110 -12.03 2.09 6.22
N HIS A 111 -13.09 1.29 6.39
CA HIS A 111 -14.26 1.67 7.18
C HIS A 111 -13.91 1.91 8.65
N ASP A 112 -13.08 1.05 9.24
CA ASP A 112 -12.63 1.20 10.62
C ASP A 112 -11.78 2.48 10.80
N THR A 113 -10.92 2.78 9.82
CA THR A 113 -10.10 4.00 9.84
C THR A 113 -10.92 5.26 9.71
N LEU A 114 -11.89 5.31 8.78
CA LEU A 114 -12.80 6.45 8.62
C LEU A 114 -13.67 6.64 9.86
N SER A 115 -14.20 5.55 10.44
CA SER A 115 -14.97 5.63 11.70
C SER A 115 -14.12 6.19 12.84
N GLY A 116 -12.86 5.78 12.95
CA GLY A 116 -11.91 6.33 13.91
C GLY A 116 -11.59 7.80 13.67
N PHE A 117 -11.44 8.20 12.40
CA PHE A 117 -11.25 9.60 12.01
C PHE A 117 -12.45 10.47 12.37
N ASP A 118 -13.67 10.03 12.05
CA ASP A 118 -14.92 10.72 12.37
C ASP A 118 -15.09 10.88 13.89
N TRP A 119 -14.74 9.84 14.66
CA TRP A 119 -14.75 9.92 16.12
C TRP A 119 -13.76 10.96 16.65
N ILE A 120 -12.53 11.00 16.11
CA ILE A 120 -11.52 12.01 16.48
C ILE A 120 -12.04 13.43 16.18
N GLN A 121 -12.60 13.65 14.99
CA GLN A 121 -13.14 14.94 14.59
C GLN A 121 -14.31 15.39 15.48
N SER A 122 -15.28 14.51 15.71
CA SER A 122 -16.48 14.82 16.51
C SER A 122 -16.22 14.93 18.01
N THR A 123 -15.29 14.14 18.55
CA THR A 123 -15.08 14.03 20.00
C THR A 123 -13.94 14.92 20.48
N LEU A 124 -12.80 14.89 19.79
CA LEU A 124 -11.62 15.66 20.20
C LEU A 124 -11.60 17.05 19.57
N ASN A 125 -12.28 17.24 18.43
CA ASN A 125 -12.38 18.49 17.68
C ASN A 125 -11.03 19.24 17.58
N PRO A 126 -9.98 18.59 17.04
CA PRO A 126 -8.63 19.14 17.06
C PRO A 126 -8.54 20.38 16.15
N SER A 127 -7.85 21.42 16.64
CA SER A 127 -7.54 22.61 15.81
C SER A 127 -6.51 22.32 14.73
N ARG A 128 -5.61 21.36 14.98
CA ARG A 128 -4.58 20.88 14.06
C ARG A 128 -4.53 19.37 14.15
N LEU A 129 -4.69 18.69 13.01
CA LEU A 129 -4.63 17.24 12.92
C LEU A 129 -3.55 16.81 11.93
N THR A 130 -2.69 15.89 12.36
CA THR A 130 -1.69 15.25 11.51
C THR A 130 -1.87 13.74 11.56
N VAL A 131 -1.66 13.07 10.43
CA VAL A 131 -1.78 11.61 10.33
C VAL A 131 -0.42 10.99 10.09
N PHE A 132 -0.15 9.89 10.78
CA PHE A 132 1.06 9.10 10.61
C PHE A 132 0.69 7.64 10.36
N GLY A 133 1.42 6.99 9.45
CA GLY A 133 1.25 5.56 9.23
C GLY A 133 2.48 4.91 8.62
N THR A 134 2.54 3.57 8.74
CA THR A 134 3.55 2.72 8.09
C THR A 134 2.87 1.65 7.23
N HIS A 135 3.45 1.24 6.10
CA HIS A 135 2.94 0.18 5.23
C HIS A 135 1.44 0.35 4.86
N ILE A 136 0.57 -0.52 5.39
CA ILE A 136 -0.89 -0.41 5.22
C ILE A 136 -1.43 0.85 5.88
N GLY A 137 -1.01 1.15 7.11
CA GLY A 137 -1.38 2.39 7.80
C GLY A 137 -0.91 3.64 7.04
N ALA A 138 0.25 3.56 6.36
CA ALA A 138 0.72 4.65 5.49
C ALA A 138 -0.15 4.79 4.23
N SER A 139 -0.60 3.69 3.65
CA SER A 139 -1.59 3.69 2.56
C SER A 139 -2.90 4.35 3.00
N LEU A 140 -3.42 3.98 4.16
CA LEU A 140 -4.62 4.58 4.76
C LEU A 140 -4.42 6.06 5.08
N ALA A 141 -3.25 6.46 5.56
CA ALA A 141 -2.92 7.87 5.81
C ALA A 141 -2.90 8.69 4.50
N LEU A 142 -2.35 8.13 3.42
CA LEU A 142 -2.37 8.77 2.11
C LEU A 142 -3.78 8.80 1.49
N MET A 143 -4.60 7.77 1.73
CA MET A 143 -6.02 7.78 1.38
C MET A 143 -6.72 8.96 2.06
N LEU A 144 -6.59 9.11 3.39
CA LEU A 144 -7.15 10.23 4.14
C LEU A 144 -6.63 11.58 3.63
N SER A 145 -5.36 11.67 3.22
CA SER A 145 -4.79 12.91 2.66
C SER A 145 -5.50 13.39 1.38
N LEU A 146 -6.11 12.47 0.63
CA LEU A 146 -6.76 12.73 -0.65
C LEU A 146 -8.28 12.84 -0.53
N THR A 147 -8.89 12.26 0.51
CA THR A 147 -10.34 12.30 0.73
C THR A 147 -10.73 13.34 1.78
N GLU A 148 -9.96 13.43 2.88
CA GLU A 148 -10.19 14.30 4.05
C GLU A 148 -9.18 15.47 4.13
N ALA A 149 -8.69 15.92 2.97
CA ALA A 149 -7.63 16.92 2.85
C ALA A 149 -7.87 18.23 3.62
N ARG A 150 -9.14 18.63 3.78
CA ARG A 150 -9.52 19.87 4.48
C ARG A 150 -9.27 19.81 5.99
N SER A 151 -9.38 18.62 6.57
CA SER A 151 -9.35 18.42 8.01
C SER A 151 -7.98 17.99 8.52
N ILE A 152 -7.03 17.76 7.61
CA ILE A 152 -5.69 17.28 7.90
C ILE A 152 -4.68 18.36 7.48
N GLN A 153 -3.77 18.70 8.39
CA GLN A 153 -2.70 19.67 8.13
C GLN A 153 -1.49 18.99 7.48
N ALA A 154 -1.10 17.81 7.97
CA ALA A 154 0.03 17.07 7.45
C ALA A 154 -0.13 15.55 7.56
N VAL A 155 0.55 14.82 6.67
CA VAL A 155 0.61 13.36 6.61
C VAL A 155 2.06 12.90 6.49
N ALA A 156 2.47 11.99 7.37
CA ALA A 156 3.72 11.25 7.26
C ALA A 156 3.45 9.78 6.96
N ALA A 157 4.05 9.25 5.89
CA ALA A 157 3.78 7.91 5.37
C ALA A 157 5.09 7.14 5.15
N ILE A 158 5.34 6.11 5.96
CA ILE A 158 6.55 5.26 5.84
C ILE A 158 6.24 4.01 5.01
N GLU A 159 7.01 3.79 3.95
CA GLU A 159 6.94 2.63 3.06
C GLU A 159 5.50 2.27 2.63
N PRO A 160 4.73 3.23 2.09
CA PRO A 160 3.32 3.03 1.83
C PRO A 160 3.07 2.06 0.67
N ILE A 161 2.07 1.20 0.84
CA ILE A 161 1.59 0.34 -0.26
C ILE A 161 0.50 1.10 -1.02
N CYS A 162 0.86 1.69 -2.16
CA CYS A 162 0.00 2.63 -2.89
C CYS A 162 -0.63 2.07 -4.16
N ASP A 163 -0.11 0.95 -4.69
CA ASP A 163 -0.51 0.41 -6.00
C ASP A 163 -0.51 -1.12 -6.01
N TRP A 164 -1.53 -1.72 -5.42
CA TRP A 164 -1.72 -3.18 -5.46
C TRP A 164 -1.89 -3.76 -6.87
N PRO A 165 -2.57 -3.06 -7.81
CA PRO A 165 -2.62 -3.54 -9.18
C PRO A 165 -1.22 -3.70 -9.76
N SER A 166 -0.37 -2.68 -9.73
CA SER A 166 0.90 -2.74 -10.47
C SER A 166 1.96 -3.72 -9.95
N LEU A 167 1.68 -4.54 -8.93
CA LEU A 167 2.62 -5.59 -8.46
C LEU A 167 3.00 -6.57 -9.58
N ASP A 168 2.11 -6.82 -10.55
CA ASP A 168 2.39 -7.77 -11.63
C ASP A 168 3.42 -7.21 -12.63
N GLU A 169 3.64 -5.89 -12.64
CA GLU A 169 4.65 -5.24 -13.49
C GLU A 169 6.09 -5.59 -13.06
N TYR A 170 6.25 -6.18 -11.88
CA TYR A 170 7.52 -6.67 -11.35
C TYR A 170 7.77 -8.16 -11.59
N CYS A 171 6.78 -8.87 -12.15
CA CYS A 171 6.85 -10.29 -12.44
C CYS A 171 7.25 -10.53 -13.91
N ILE A 172 7.87 -11.68 -14.18
CA ILE A 172 8.10 -12.16 -15.55
C ILE A 172 6.80 -12.79 -16.06
N ARG A 173 6.48 -12.66 -17.35
CA ARG A 173 5.36 -13.39 -17.96
C ARG A 173 5.83 -14.74 -18.50
N GLU A 174 4.98 -15.75 -18.45
CA GLU A 174 5.29 -17.09 -18.95
C GLU A 174 5.73 -17.07 -20.44
N THR A 175 5.09 -16.25 -21.26
CA THR A 175 5.47 -15.99 -22.66
C THR A 175 6.86 -15.37 -22.84
N ASP A 176 7.34 -14.56 -21.88
CA ASP A 176 8.70 -14.00 -21.90
C ASP A 176 9.77 -15.03 -21.49
N SER A 177 9.35 -16.17 -20.92
CA SER A 177 10.27 -17.21 -20.43
C SER A 177 10.63 -18.27 -21.48
N VAL A 178 9.85 -18.35 -22.57
CA VAL A 178 10.13 -19.23 -23.72
C VAL A 178 11.04 -18.48 -24.68
N SER A 179 12.30 -18.90 -24.77
CA SER A 179 13.19 -18.42 -25.83
C SER A 179 12.77 -19.06 -27.17
N PRO A 180 12.94 -18.37 -28.32
CA PRO A 180 12.56 -18.93 -29.60
C PRO A 180 13.42 -20.16 -29.96
N ASP A 181 12.80 -21.11 -30.66
CA ASP A 181 13.35 -22.36 -31.15
C ASP A 181 14.75 -22.27 -31.78
N PRO A 182 15.57 -23.34 -31.69
CA PRO A 182 16.89 -23.44 -32.32
C PRO A 182 16.87 -23.76 -33.83
N ASP A 183 15.73 -23.74 -34.52
CA ASP A 183 15.62 -24.24 -35.91
C ASP A 183 15.34 -23.13 -36.95
N GLN A 184 16.21 -22.12 -37.03
CA GLN A 184 16.35 -21.30 -38.25
C GLN A 184 17.83 -21.11 -38.62
N GLU A 185 18.47 -22.20 -39.03
CA GLU A 185 19.63 -22.13 -39.92
C GLU A 185 19.14 -22.02 -41.37
N LEU A 186 19.14 -20.81 -41.93
CA LEU A 186 19.94 -20.46 -43.11
C LEU A 186 19.70 -19.00 -43.54
N SER A 187 20.80 -18.34 -43.89
CA SER A 187 20.93 -17.14 -44.73
C SER A 187 20.67 -15.75 -44.09
N THR A 188 21.69 -15.23 -43.39
CA THR A 188 22.41 -13.96 -43.68
C THR A 188 23.35 -13.60 -42.51
N PRO A 189 24.50 -12.93 -42.74
CA PRO A 189 25.41 -12.56 -41.65
C PRO A 189 25.12 -11.15 -41.11
N PRO A 190 24.76 -10.97 -39.82
CA PRO A 190 24.86 -9.68 -39.16
C PRO A 190 26.01 -9.68 -38.13
N THR A 191 26.78 -8.60 -38.19
CA THR A 191 27.85 -8.15 -37.30
C THR A 191 27.71 -8.53 -35.81
N PRO A 192 28.81 -8.80 -35.08
CA PRO A 192 28.77 -9.25 -33.68
C PRO A 192 28.46 -8.08 -32.74
N LYS A 193 27.18 -7.76 -32.56
CA LYS A 193 26.74 -7.02 -31.37
C LYS A 193 26.56 -8.05 -30.27
N HIS A 194 27.54 -8.17 -29.39
CA HIS A 194 27.43 -8.89 -28.13
C HIS A 194 26.22 -8.36 -27.33
N LYS A 195 25.02 -8.93 -27.57
CA LYS A 195 23.89 -8.82 -26.66
C LYS A 195 24.29 -9.63 -25.43
N ARG A 196 24.92 -8.95 -24.48
CA ARG A 196 25.13 -9.48 -23.13
C ARG A 196 23.78 -10.01 -22.65
N HIS A 197 23.66 -11.32 -22.43
CA HIS A 197 22.51 -11.89 -21.75
C HIS A 197 22.25 -11.04 -20.50
N PRO A 198 21.02 -10.54 -20.28
CA PRO A 198 20.72 -9.82 -19.06
C PRO A 198 20.95 -10.82 -17.92
N ARG A 199 21.96 -10.56 -17.09
CA ARG A 199 22.15 -11.28 -15.82
C ARG A 199 20.79 -11.30 -15.14
N LYS A 200 20.25 -12.49 -14.86
CA LYS A 200 18.97 -12.69 -14.17
C LYS A 200 18.98 -11.83 -12.92
N LYS A 201 18.32 -10.67 -12.96
CA LYS A 201 18.23 -9.77 -11.81
C LYS A 201 17.26 -10.44 -10.85
N ALA A 202 17.69 -10.70 -9.62
CA ALA A 202 16.79 -11.20 -8.59
C ALA A 202 15.63 -10.20 -8.41
N ALA A 203 14.44 -10.71 -8.10
CA ALA A 203 13.31 -9.86 -7.77
C ALA A 203 13.62 -8.98 -6.56
N PRO A 204 12.99 -7.79 -6.46
CA PRO A 204 12.99 -7.04 -5.21
C PRO A 204 12.55 -7.95 -4.05
N PRO A 205 13.23 -7.90 -2.89
CA PRO A 205 13.00 -8.84 -1.80
C PRO A 205 11.59 -8.70 -1.17
N ASP A 206 10.96 -7.54 -1.31
CA ASP A 206 9.62 -7.24 -0.82
C ASP A 206 8.50 -7.64 -1.80
N LEU A 207 8.81 -8.04 -3.04
CA LEU A 207 7.79 -8.38 -4.04
C LEU A 207 6.96 -9.60 -3.65
N VAL A 208 7.60 -10.71 -3.29
CA VAL A 208 6.88 -11.96 -2.94
C VAL A 208 5.99 -11.77 -1.71
N PRO A 209 6.48 -11.16 -0.60
CA PRO A 209 5.61 -10.80 0.53
C PRO A 209 4.40 -9.96 0.11
N LEU A 210 4.56 -8.99 -0.79
CA LEU A 210 3.45 -8.14 -1.27
C LEU A 210 2.44 -8.92 -2.11
N LEU A 211 2.89 -9.85 -2.97
CA LEU A 211 1.99 -10.70 -3.75
C LEU A 211 1.14 -11.59 -2.82
N HIS A 212 1.76 -12.22 -1.83
CA HIS A 212 1.04 -13.01 -0.82
C HIS A 212 0.07 -12.15 0.01
N ALA A 213 0.50 -10.95 0.41
CA ALA A 213 -0.35 -10.02 1.14
C ALA A 213 -1.58 -9.61 0.32
N ARG A 214 -1.43 -9.37 -0.99
CA ARG A 214 -2.56 -9.04 -1.88
C ARG A 214 -3.57 -10.18 -1.99
N GLU A 215 -3.13 -11.42 -2.09
CA GLU A 215 -4.07 -12.56 -2.10
C GLU A 215 -4.79 -12.72 -0.75
N LYS A 216 -4.07 -12.48 0.35
CA LYS A 216 -4.62 -12.59 1.71
C LYS A 216 -5.61 -11.48 2.04
N PHE A 217 -5.29 -10.23 1.72
CA PHE A 217 -6.05 -9.05 2.17
C PHE A 217 -7.28 -8.72 1.33
N PHE A 218 -7.43 -9.33 0.16
CA PHE A 218 -8.53 -9.04 -0.75
C PHE A 218 -9.37 -10.30 -1.00
N SER A 219 -10.68 -10.12 -1.14
CA SER A 219 -11.62 -11.22 -1.41
C SER A 219 -11.81 -11.50 -2.90
N SER A 220 -11.62 -10.49 -3.74
CA SER A 220 -11.62 -10.59 -5.20
C SER A 220 -10.62 -9.61 -5.80
N PRO A 221 -10.20 -9.80 -7.07
CA PRO A 221 -9.27 -8.89 -7.71
C PRO A 221 -9.76 -7.45 -7.83
N GLU A 222 -11.06 -7.25 -8.06
CA GLU A 222 -11.70 -5.92 -8.12
C GLU A 222 -11.41 -5.08 -6.88
N ARG A 223 -11.32 -5.71 -5.71
CA ARG A 223 -11.14 -5.00 -4.44
C ARG A 223 -9.77 -4.33 -4.29
N TYR A 224 -8.72 -4.83 -4.95
CA TYR A 224 -7.42 -4.17 -4.91
C TYR A 224 -7.26 -3.08 -5.99
N PHE A 225 -8.22 -2.97 -6.91
CA PHE A 225 -8.38 -1.83 -7.82
C PHE A 225 -9.23 -0.70 -7.22
N ASP A 226 -9.70 -0.85 -5.99
CA ASP A 226 -10.36 0.21 -5.24
C ASP A 226 -9.35 1.33 -4.90
N SER A 227 -9.71 2.59 -5.16
CA SER A 227 -8.86 3.74 -4.86
C SER A 227 -8.61 3.94 -3.37
N PHE A 228 -9.51 3.48 -2.50
CA PHE A 228 -9.29 3.53 -1.05
C PHE A 228 -8.25 2.51 -0.56
N ALA A 229 -8.07 1.40 -1.28
CA ALA A 229 -7.03 0.40 -1.00
C ALA A 229 -5.71 0.68 -1.74
N SER A 230 -5.79 1.31 -2.91
CA SER A 230 -4.67 1.75 -3.74
C SER A 230 -4.75 3.26 -3.98
N PRO A 231 -4.33 4.11 -3.03
CA PRO A 231 -4.49 5.58 -3.08
C PRO A 231 -3.97 6.25 -4.35
N ILE A 232 -3.00 5.64 -5.05
CA ILE A 232 -2.51 6.19 -6.32
C ILE A 232 -3.62 6.28 -7.38
N LEU A 233 -4.68 5.48 -7.25
CA LEU A 233 -5.78 5.42 -8.20
C LEU A 233 -6.71 6.63 -8.13
N PHE A 234 -6.67 7.42 -7.05
CA PHE A 234 -7.28 8.75 -7.04
C PHE A 234 -6.61 9.72 -8.03
N LEU A 235 -5.34 9.46 -8.37
CA LEU A 235 -4.48 10.37 -9.11
C LEU A 235 -4.15 9.87 -10.52
N ARG A 236 -4.45 8.60 -10.82
CA ARG A 236 -4.29 8.02 -12.15
C ARG A 236 -5.06 6.72 -12.33
N SER A 237 -5.29 6.33 -13.58
CA SER A 237 -5.80 4.99 -13.89
C SER A 237 -4.78 3.90 -13.56
N ALA A 238 -5.28 2.67 -13.34
CA ALA A 238 -4.45 1.49 -13.11
C ALA A 238 -3.63 1.08 -14.36
N GLY A 239 -4.05 1.51 -15.55
CA GLY A 239 -3.38 1.18 -16.81
C GLY A 239 -3.56 -0.28 -17.26
N ARG A 240 -4.56 -0.98 -16.73
CA ARG A 240 -4.87 -2.38 -17.04
C ARG A 240 -6.28 -2.71 -16.56
N ASP A 241 -6.86 -3.75 -17.12
CA ASP A 241 -8.17 -4.22 -16.69
C ASP A 241 -8.05 -5.11 -15.44
N VAL A 242 -9.17 -5.27 -14.75
CA VAL A 242 -9.26 -6.13 -13.56
C VAL A 242 -9.22 -7.60 -14.01
N PRO A 243 -8.33 -8.44 -13.47
CA PRO A 243 -8.30 -9.85 -13.84
C PRO A 243 -9.54 -10.57 -13.26
N ARG A 244 -10.06 -11.56 -14.01
CA ARG A 244 -11.27 -12.31 -13.63
C ARG A 244 -11.09 -13.16 -12.37
N SER A 245 -9.85 -13.58 -12.11
CA SER A 245 -9.46 -14.37 -10.94
C SER A 245 -8.15 -13.84 -10.37
N PHE A 246 -7.78 -14.27 -9.16
CA PHE A 246 -6.49 -13.90 -8.59
C PHE A 246 -5.37 -14.46 -9.48
N PRO A 247 -4.40 -13.62 -9.92
CA PRO A 247 -3.31 -14.13 -10.73
C PRO A 247 -2.42 -15.05 -9.89
N GLN A 248 -1.91 -16.11 -10.51
CA GLN A 248 -1.07 -17.11 -9.87
C GLN A 248 0.40 -16.88 -10.21
N TYR A 249 1.28 -17.11 -9.24
CA TYR A 249 2.71 -16.89 -9.40
C TYR A 249 3.50 -18.16 -9.15
N LEU A 250 4.50 -18.40 -9.99
CA LEU A 250 5.58 -19.34 -9.72
C LEU A 250 6.67 -18.60 -8.96
N THR A 251 6.87 -18.99 -7.70
CA THR A 251 7.86 -18.42 -6.78
C THR A 251 8.77 -19.50 -6.19
N GLY A 252 9.90 -19.13 -5.61
CA GLY A 252 10.80 -20.03 -4.89
C GLY A 252 12.18 -20.16 -5.55
N PRO A 253 13.04 -21.09 -5.10
CA PRO A 253 14.42 -21.20 -5.58
C PRO A 253 14.56 -21.40 -7.09
N GLY A 254 13.57 -22.05 -7.73
CA GLY A 254 13.52 -22.23 -9.19
C GLY A 254 13.09 -20.97 -9.97
N TYR A 255 12.53 -19.97 -9.28
CA TYR A 255 11.98 -18.74 -9.85
C TYR A 255 12.54 -17.52 -9.10
N PRO A 256 13.78 -17.08 -9.39
CA PRO A 256 14.42 -15.95 -8.70
C PRO A 256 13.70 -14.61 -8.93
N VAL A 257 12.84 -14.55 -9.94
CA VAL A 257 11.82 -13.51 -10.13
C VAL A 257 10.49 -14.25 -10.27
N PRO A 258 9.42 -13.83 -9.55
CA PRO A 258 8.11 -14.42 -9.70
C PRO A 258 7.65 -14.42 -11.16
N VAL A 259 7.19 -15.58 -11.64
CA VAL A 259 6.62 -15.71 -12.99
C VAL A 259 5.10 -15.75 -12.87
N LEU A 260 4.42 -14.83 -13.55
CA LEU A 260 2.97 -14.81 -13.65
C LEU A 260 2.53 -15.93 -14.59
N LYS A 261 1.72 -16.87 -14.08
CA LYS A 261 1.13 -17.94 -14.89
C LYS A 261 0.07 -17.35 -15.82
N GLU A 262 0.10 -17.78 -17.08
CA GLU A 262 -1.02 -17.52 -17.97
C GLU A 262 -2.12 -18.50 -17.61
N SER A 263 -3.27 -18.00 -17.17
CA SER A 263 -4.46 -18.85 -17.00
C SER A 263 -4.88 -19.29 -18.39
N GLY A 264 -4.42 -20.48 -18.79
CA GLY A 264 -4.83 -21.12 -20.02
C GLY A 264 -6.35 -21.07 -20.11
N THR A 265 -6.86 -20.59 -21.23
CA THR A 265 -8.24 -20.86 -21.60
C THR A 265 -8.37 -22.37 -21.63
N GLU A 266 -8.89 -22.97 -20.55
CA GLU A 266 -9.61 -24.23 -20.69
C GLU A 266 -10.73 -23.91 -21.66
N MET A 267 -10.43 -24.16 -22.93
CA MET A 267 -11.37 -24.14 -24.03
C MET A 267 -12.40 -25.16 -23.62
N GLY A 268 -13.49 -24.69 -23.00
CA GLY A 268 -14.65 -25.50 -22.75
C GLY A 268 -15.00 -26.11 -24.09
N VAL A 269 -14.77 -27.41 -24.22
CA VAL A 269 -15.28 -28.21 -25.32
C VAL A 269 -16.78 -28.28 -25.06
N TYR A 270 -17.50 -27.20 -25.37
CA TYR A 270 -18.92 -27.28 -25.65
C TYR A 270 -19.01 -27.88 -27.04
N GLU A 271 -19.11 -29.21 -27.01
CA GLU A 271 -19.67 -30.10 -28.00
C GLU A 271 -20.67 -29.35 -28.90
N MET A 272 -20.20 -29.04 -30.12
CA MET A 272 -21.05 -28.57 -31.18
C MET A 272 -21.80 -29.80 -31.71
N ASP A 273 -23.01 -30.03 -31.20
CA ASP A 273 -23.99 -30.84 -31.93
C ASP A 273 -25.44 -30.33 -31.72
N SER A 274 -26.03 -29.96 -32.85
CA SER A 274 -27.46 -30.02 -33.19
C SER A 274 -28.51 -29.36 -32.27
N MET A 275 -28.97 -28.16 -32.64
CA MET A 275 -30.41 -27.95 -32.92
C MET A 275 -30.67 -26.74 -33.83
N SER A 276 -30.92 -27.05 -35.09
CA SER A 276 -31.51 -26.15 -36.09
C SER A 276 -33.01 -25.98 -35.87
N GLY A 277 -33.53 -24.75 -35.90
CA GLY A 277 -34.96 -24.49 -36.15
C GLY A 277 -35.48 -23.10 -35.74
N LEU A 278 -35.84 -22.30 -36.77
CA LEU A 278 -36.78 -21.14 -36.78
C LEU A 278 -36.20 -19.80 -36.23
N ASP A 279 -36.36 -18.60 -36.80
CA ASP A 279 -37.06 -18.03 -37.96
C ASP A 279 -36.46 -16.60 -38.18
N PRO A 280 -36.34 -16.04 -39.40
CA PRO A 280 -35.66 -14.77 -39.63
C PRO A 280 -36.62 -13.58 -39.70
N GLY A 281 -36.39 -12.57 -38.85
CA GLY A 281 -36.77 -11.19 -39.18
C GLY A 281 -37.26 -10.33 -38.03
N VAL A 282 -36.37 -9.53 -37.45
CA VAL A 282 -36.66 -8.14 -37.03
C VAL A 282 -35.37 -7.34 -37.16
N TYR A 283 -35.40 -6.33 -38.03
CA TYR A 283 -34.38 -5.28 -38.13
C TYR A 283 -34.35 -4.43 -36.84
N SER A 284 -33.15 -4.18 -36.32
CA SER A 284 -32.83 -2.88 -35.74
C SER A 284 -31.37 -2.56 -35.98
N ASP A 285 -31.13 -1.68 -36.95
CA ASP A 285 -29.90 -0.94 -37.15
C ASP A 285 -29.47 -0.22 -35.87
N VAL A 286 -28.29 -0.55 -35.36
CA VAL A 286 -27.42 0.40 -34.65
C VAL A 286 -25.99 0.10 -35.05
N GLU A 287 -25.48 0.96 -35.92
CA GLU A 287 -24.09 1.06 -36.33
C GLU A 287 -23.22 1.40 -35.12
N GLY A 288 -22.31 0.50 -34.76
CA GLY A 288 -21.30 0.68 -33.74
C GLY A 288 -20.19 -0.30 -34.01
N THR A 289 -19.18 0.13 -34.77
CA THR A 289 -18.04 -0.67 -35.20
C THR A 289 -17.28 -1.23 -33.99
N CYS A 290 -17.63 -2.44 -33.57
CA CYS A 290 -16.77 -3.33 -32.81
C CYS A 290 -15.77 -3.90 -33.81
N VAL A 291 -14.53 -3.45 -33.72
CA VAL A 291 -13.41 -4.16 -34.33
C VAL A 291 -13.23 -5.40 -33.46
N ASP A 292 -13.81 -6.51 -33.89
CA ASP A 292 -13.52 -7.82 -33.33
C ASP A 292 -12.07 -8.14 -33.69
N ASP A 293 -11.18 -8.01 -32.70
CA ASP A 293 -9.81 -8.50 -32.79
C ASP A 293 -9.87 -10.03 -32.58
N GLU A 294 -10.08 -10.76 -33.68
CA GLU A 294 -9.77 -12.19 -33.77
C GLU A 294 -8.26 -12.38 -33.61
N GLY A 295 -7.82 -12.47 -32.35
CA GLY A 295 -6.44 -12.69 -31.97
C GLY A 295 -6.36 -13.23 -30.54
N GLY A 296 -6.63 -14.53 -30.39
CA GLY A 296 -6.58 -15.25 -29.12
C GLY A 296 -5.28 -15.05 -28.36
N SER A 297 -5.31 -14.19 -27.36
CA SER A 297 -4.34 -14.15 -26.27
C SER A 297 -5.09 -13.66 -25.03
N GLY A 298 -5.19 -14.49 -23.99
CA GLY A 298 -5.79 -14.14 -22.69
C GLY A 298 -5.06 -13.02 -21.93
N THR A 299 -4.23 -12.25 -22.61
CA THR A 299 -3.50 -11.12 -22.05
C THR A 299 -4.42 -9.94 -21.86
N VAL A 300 -4.61 -9.53 -20.61
CA VAL A 300 -5.26 -8.26 -20.28
C VAL A 300 -4.44 -7.13 -20.94
N PRO A 301 -5.02 -6.36 -21.88
CA PRO A 301 -4.29 -5.34 -22.63
C PRO A 301 -3.76 -4.27 -21.67
N ARG A 302 -2.44 -4.05 -21.70
CA ARG A 302 -1.79 -3.01 -20.90
C ARG A 302 -2.03 -1.65 -21.56
N ARG A 303 -2.70 -0.75 -20.85
CA ARG A 303 -2.98 0.62 -21.29
C ARG A 303 -2.02 1.60 -20.62
N ARG A 304 -1.89 2.80 -21.19
CA ARG A 304 -1.14 3.87 -20.54
C ARG A 304 -1.87 4.32 -19.27
N LYS A 305 -1.14 4.41 -18.16
CA LYS A 305 -1.61 4.99 -16.89
C LYS A 305 -1.90 6.48 -17.10
N ALA A 306 -3.17 6.86 -17.15
CA ALA A 306 -3.62 8.22 -17.42
C ALA A 306 -3.76 9.00 -16.10
N LEU A 307 -3.20 10.21 -16.03
CA LEU A 307 -3.28 11.05 -14.84
C LEU A 307 -4.71 11.59 -14.66
N SER A 308 -5.24 11.51 -13.43
CA SER A 308 -6.49 12.15 -13.01
C SER A 308 -6.18 13.44 -12.26
N ARG A 309 -6.96 14.50 -12.49
CA ARG A 309 -6.80 15.78 -11.77
C ARG A 309 -7.44 15.68 -10.39
N TRP A 310 -6.75 16.21 -9.39
CA TRP A 310 -7.24 16.28 -8.03
C TRP A 310 -7.33 17.73 -7.52
N PRO A 311 -8.39 18.12 -6.81
CA PRO A 311 -9.61 17.34 -6.55
C PRO A 311 -10.40 17.07 -7.84
N PRO A 312 -11.18 15.98 -7.92
CA PRO A 312 -12.05 15.71 -9.07
C PRO A 312 -13.00 16.88 -9.34
N TYR A 313 -13.24 17.18 -10.62
CA TYR A 313 -14.20 18.21 -11.00
C TYR A 313 -15.61 17.88 -10.48
N GLY A 314 -16.30 18.87 -9.91
CA GLY A 314 -17.66 18.71 -9.39
C GLY A 314 -17.76 18.14 -7.98
N LEU A 315 -16.64 17.91 -7.28
CA LEU A 315 -16.62 17.63 -5.85
C LEU A 315 -16.78 18.94 -5.05
N ASP A 316 -17.90 19.62 -5.28
CA ASP A 316 -18.27 20.81 -4.53
C ASP A 316 -18.83 20.32 -3.19
N TYR A 317 -18.03 20.34 -2.12
CA TYR A 317 -18.37 19.86 -0.77
C TYR A 317 -19.58 20.59 -0.14
N GLY A 318 -20.78 20.42 -0.69
CA GLY A 318 -22.04 20.94 -0.17
C GLY A 318 -22.21 22.47 -0.19
N LEU A 319 -21.27 23.24 -0.77
CA LEU A 319 -21.39 24.70 -0.86
C LEU A 319 -22.23 25.21 -2.05
N SER A 320 -22.83 24.30 -2.83
CA SER A 320 -23.91 24.61 -3.77
C SER A 320 -25.26 24.81 -3.04
N GLY A 321 -25.25 25.63 -1.99
CA GLY A 321 -26.45 26.18 -1.40
C GLY A 321 -26.83 27.48 -2.13
N GLY A 322 -27.71 27.38 -3.12
CA GLY A 322 -28.56 28.49 -3.56
C GLY A 322 -27.93 29.54 -4.49
N ALA A 323 -27.76 29.20 -5.77
CA ALA A 323 -27.73 30.23 -6.83
C ALA A 323 -28.28 29.68 -8.15
N ARG A 324 -29.57 29.30 -8.15
CA ARG A 324 -30.38 29.47 -9.37
C ARG A 324 -30.65 30.97 -9.55
N SER A 325 -29.58 31.73 -9.83
CA SER A 325 -29.66 33.14 -10.18
C SER A 325 -29.00 33.30 -11.54
N ARG A 326 -29.87 33.43 -12.53
CA ARG A 326 -29.59 33.77 -13.92
C ARG A 326 -28.92 35.15 -13.98
N ALA A 327 -27.59 35.20 -14.01
CA ALA A 327 -26.75 36.32 -14.46
C ALA A 327 -25.32 35.76 -14.61
N GLY A 328 -24.69 35.74 -15.78
CA GLY A 328 -24.22 36.94 -16.48
C GLY A 328 -22.74 37.14 -16.17
N VAL A 329 -21.86 36.73 -17.10
CA VAL A 329 -20.46 37.17 -17.26
C VAL A 329 -19.50 36.88 -16.08
N GLY A 330 -18.58 35.93 -16.29
CA GLY A 330 -17.23 35.99 -15.71
C GLY A 330 -16.96 35.30 -14.37
N THR A 331 -17.96 34.74 -13.69
CA THR A 331 -17.71 33.95 -12.46
C THR A 331 -17.60 32.48 -12.81
N GLY A 332 -16.41 32.04 -13.22
CA GLY A 332 -16.07 30.62 -13.22
C GLY A 332 -16.38 30.02 -11.85
N VAL A 333 -16.84 28.77 -11.83
CA VAL A 333 -17.01 27.97 -10.60
C VAL A 333 -15.79 28.25 -9.74
N LYS A 334 -15.97 28.94 -8.60
CA LYS A 334 -14.89 29.14 -7.64
C LYS A 334 -14.48 27.73 -7.24
N ARG A 335 -13.36 27.26 -7.81
CA ARG A 335 -12.75 25.98 -7.48
C ARG A 335 -12.71 25.94 -5.96
N LEU A 336 -13.46 25.02 -5.36
CA LEU A 336 -13.41 24.85 -3.92
C LEU A 336 -11.94 24.71 -3.56
N GLU A 337 -11.48 25.50 -2.59
CA GLU A 337 -10.06 25.60 -2.24
C GLU A 337 -9.64 24.37 -1.41
N THR A 338 -9.89 23.18 -1.94
CA THR A 338 -9.38 21.94 -1.38
C THR A 338 -7.88 21.89 -1.69
N ARG A 339 -7.08 22.24 -0.69
CA ARG A 339 -5.62 22.18 -0.74
C ARG A 339 -5.17 20.84 -0.18
N LEU A 340 -4.18 20.24 -0.84
CA LEU A 340 -3.56 19.01 -0.34
C LEU A 340 -2.80 19.33 0.97
N PRO A 341 -2.88 18.50 2.03
CA PRO A 341 -2.04 18.65 3.22
C PRO A 341 -0.55 18.61 2.88
N LEU A 342 0.30 18.98 3.83
CA LEU A 342 1.73 18.69 3.73
C LEU A 342 1.91 17.18 3.78
N VAL A 343 2.49 16.57 2.74
CA VAL A 343 2.70 15.12 2.67
C VAL A 343 4.19 14.83 2.64
N LYS A 344 4.66 14.00 3.57
CA LYS A 344 6.02 13.49 3.60
C LYS A 344 6.00 11.97 3.52
N VAL A 345 6.51 11.42 2.42
CA VAL A 345 6.68 9.97 2.25
C VAL A 345 8.11 9.60 2.58
N LEU A 346 8.32 8.54 3.35
CA LEU A 346 9.65 8.07 3.75
C LEU A 346 9.85 6.61 3.30
N VAL A 347 11.02 6.31 2.77
CA VAL A 347 11.38 4.97 2.29
C VAL A 347 12.77 4.58 2.74
N ARG A 348 13.01 3.30 3.02
CA ARG A 348 14.36 2.87 3.43
C ARG A 348 15.34 2.89 2.26
N ASP A 349 16.58 3.25 2.55
CA ASP A 349 17.68 2.95 1.63
C ASP A 349 18.01 1.45 1.75
N GLY A 350 18.09 0.76 0.60
CA GLY A 350 18.44 -0.65 0.58
C GLY A 350 19.85 -0.87 1.10
N VAL A 351 20.04 -1.83 2.00
CA VAL A 351 21.36 -2.21 2.51
C VAL A 351 22.24 -2.64 1.34
N GLY A 352 23.19 -1.80 0.94
CA GLY A 352 24.17 -2.11 -0.11
C GLY A 352 23.99 -1.41 -1.47
N GLU A 353 23.07 -0.44 -1.64
CA GLU A 353 23.10 0.43 -2.83
C GLU A 353 24.29 1.41 -2.74
N VAL A 354 25.48 0.95 -3.10
CA VAL A 354 26.59 1.84 -3.45
C VAL A 354 26.07 2.78 -4.54
N LYS A 355 26.16 4.09 -4.28
CA LYS A 355 25.76 5.24 -5.10
C LYS A 355 26.39 5.22 -6.50
N ARG A 356 26.07 4.22 -7.33
CA ARG A 356 26.49 4.15 -8.73
C ARG A 356 25.56 5.05 -9.51
N LYS A 357 26.05 6.27 -9.75
CA LYS A 357 25.47 7.27 -10.64
C LYS A 357 25.46 6.69 -12.06
N GLY A 358 24.43 5.93 -12.41
CA GLY A 358 24.27 5.37 -13.75
C GLY A 358 23.28 4.21 -13.79
N ARG A 359 22.14 4.45 -14.44
CA ARG A 359 21.05 3.51 -14.77
C ARG A 359 20.19 3.01 -13.60
N GLU A 360 18.97 3.54 -13.56
CA GLU A 360 17.80 2.83 -13.02
C GLU A 360 17.80 1.39 -13.52
N GLY A 361 17.93 0.42 -12.62
CA GLY A 361 17.69 -0.96 -12.99
C GLY A 361 18.45 -1.98 -12.18
N GLY A 362 17.88 -2.33 -11.02
CA GLY A 362 18.08 -3.63 -10.38
C GLY A 362 18.66 -3.52 -8.97
N GLY A 363 17.78 -3.58 -7.97
CA GLY A 363 18.17 -3.64 -6.55
C GLY A 363 17.17 -2.99 -5.59
N GLY A 364 16.35 -2.03 -6.06
CA GLY A 364 15.43 -1.29 -5.19
C GLY A 364 14.14 -2.06 -4.85
N LEU A 365 13.65 -1.83 -3.62
CA LEU A 365 12.36 -2.30 -3.09
C LEU A 365 11.18 -1.85 -3.97
N VAL A 366 10.14 -2.68 -4.06
CA VAL A 366 8.85 -2.32 -4.69
C VAL A 366 8.23 -1.13 -3.98
N LEU A 367 8.22 -1.11 -2.65
CA LEU A 367 7.64 -0.03 -1.85
C LEU A 367 8.29 1.33 -2.14
N ARG A 368 9.60 1.34 -2.39
CA ARG A 368 10.32 2.56 -2.79
C ARG A 368 9.83 3.11 -4.12
N ARG A 369 9.66 2.24 -5.11
CA ARG A 369 9.14 2.65 -6.42
C ARG A 369 7.69 3.12 -6.34
N GLN A 370 6.86 2.46 -5.52
CA GLN A 370 5.49 2.92 -5.29
C GLN A 370 5.45 4.30 -4.63
N ALA A 371 6.33 4.58 -3.66
CA ALA A 371 6.46 5.90 -3.06
C ALA A 371 6.93 6.98 -4.06
N ASP A 372 7.95 6.69 -4.86
CA ASP A 372 8.42 7.56 -5.95
C ASP A 372 7.26 7.90 -6.91
N GLU A 373 6.52 6.89 -7.35
CA GLU A 373 5.37 7.06 -8.23
C GLU A 373 4.24 7.86 -7.57
N MET A 374 3.94 7.59 -6.31
CA MET A 374 2.88 8.26 -5.56
C MET A 374 3.18 9.75 -5.38
N VAL A 375 4.40 10.11 -4.97
CA VAL A 375 4.82 11.51 -4.82
C VAL A 375 4.83 12.22 -6.18
N SER A 376 5.33 11.56 -7.23
CA SER A 376 5.28 12.08 -8.59
C SER A 376 3.84 12.27 -9.10
N ALA A 377 2.93 11.35 -8.78
CA ALA A 377 1.52 11.45 -9.13
C ALA A 377 0.87 12.62 -8.38
N MET A 378 1.04 12.74 -7.05
CA MET A 378 0.51 13.85 -6.26
C MET A 378 0.98 15.20 -6.77
N ARG A 379 2.28 15.35 -7.02
CA ARG A 379 2.86 16.60 -7.55
C ARG A 379 2.26 16.98 -8.91
N ARG A 380 2.03 16.02 -9.80
CA ARG A 380 1.49 16.30 -11.15
C ARG A 380 -0.03 16.43 -11.19
N ALA A 381 -0.74 15.68 -10.35
CA ALA A 381 -2.19 15.60 -10.32
C ALA A 381 -2.82 16.73 -9.53
N CYS A 382 -2.19 17.13 -8.41
CA CYS A 382 -2.71 18.14 -7.48
C CYS A 382 -2.15 19.55 -7.75
N PHE A 383 -0.94 19.66 -8.32
CA PHE A 383 -0.28 20.93 -8.58
C PHE A 383 0.09 21.08 -10.05
N TRP A 384 -0.49 22.05 -10.74
CA TRP A 384 -0.26 22.26 -12.17
C TRP A 384 -0.20 23.73 -12.54
N GLY A 385 0.32 24.01 -13.75
CA GLY A 385 0.52 25.38 -14.21
C GLY A 385 1.47 26.15 -13.28
N ARG A 386 1.00 27.27 -12.72
CA ARG A 386 1.79 28.15 -11.85
C ARG A 386 2.06 27.54 -10.47
N GLU A 387 1.29 26.54 -10.05
CA GLU A 387 1.41 25.89 -8.74
C GLU A 387 2.46 24.77 -8.72
N LYS A 388 3.14 24.47 -9.84
CA LYS A 388 4.11 23.36 -9.92
C LYS A 388 5.20 23.41 -8.84
N GLY A 389 5.72 24.60 -8.54
CA GLY A 389 6.73 24.79 -7.49
C GLY A 389 6.17 24.62 -6.07
N VAL A 390 4.87 24.81 -5.87
CA VAL A 390 4.18 24.57 -4.59
C VAL A 390 4.13 23.06 -4.31
N GLY A 391 3.92 22.24 -5.34
CA GLY A 391 3.86 20.79 -5.19
C GLY A 391 5.16 20.17 -4.66
N GLU A 392 6.32 20.73 -5.03
CA GLU A 392 7.62 20.25 -4.51
C GLU A 392 7.82 20.58 -3.03
N ARG A 393 7.26 21.71 -2.55
CA ARG A 393 7.29 22.11 -1.13
C ARG A 393 6.27 21.36 -0.29
N ARG A 394 5.10 21.06 -0.86
CA ARG A 394 3.99 20.39 -0.15
C ARG A 394 4.10 18.88 -0.11
N VAL A 395 4.68 18.25 -1.13
CA VAL A 395 4.79 16.79 -1.22
C VAL A 395 6.27 16.40 -1.30
N GLY A 396 6.81 15.80 -0.24
CA GLY A 396 8.20 15.37 -0.12
C GLY A 396 8.38 13.86 -0.17
N LEU A 397 9.58 13.43 -0.58
CA LEU A 397 10.05 12.06 -0.49
C LEU A 397 11.44 12.04 0.13
N ASP A 398 11.57 11.38 1.28
CA ASP A 398 12.82 11.29 2.02
C ASP A 398 13.26 9.83 2.16
N ARG A 399 14.57 9.63 2.31
CA ARG A 399 15.17 8.31 2.47
C ARG A 399 15.72 8.19 3.87
N VAL A 400 15.44 7.05 4.51
CA VAL A 400 15.80 6.79 5.90
C VAL A 400 16.65 5.53 6.01
N GLU A 401 17.63 5.55 6.92
CA GLU A 401 18.53 4.42 7.14
C GLU A 401 17.87 3.27 7.93
N GLY A 402 16.73 3.54 8.59
CA GLY A 402 15.93 2.54 9.29
C GLY A 402 14.61 3.09 9.81
N LEU A 403 13.69 2.19 10.20
CA LEU A 403 12.35 2.58 10.68
C LEU A 403 12.38 3.41 11.98
N HIS A 404 13.30 3.12 12.90
CA HIS A 404 13.41 3.89 14.15
C HIS A 404 13.88 5.33 13.92
N VAL A 405 14.85 5.51 13.01
CA VAL A 405 15.32 6.84 12.61
C VAL A 405 14.19 7.60 11.92
N ALA A 406 13.34 6.89 11.17
CA ALA A 406 12.17 7.47 10.54
C ALA A 406 11.16 8.01 11.55
N ASP A 407 10.91 7.33 12.69
CA ASP A 407 9.97 7.82 13.70
C ASP A 407 10.42 9.14 14.34
N GLU A 408 11.72 9.28 14.65
CA GLU A 408 12.29 10.52 15.19
C GLU A 408 12.28 11.64 14.16
N GLU A 409 12.65 11.34 12.91
CA GLU A 409 12.63 12.31 11.82
C GLU A 409 11.20 12.80 11.52
N VAL A 410 10.23 11.89 11.52
CA VAL A 410 8.81 12.20 11.38
C VAL A 410 8.33 13.04 12.55
N GLY A 411 8.67 12.67 13.78
CA GLY A 411 8.30 13.43 14.98
C GLY A 411 8.84 14.86 14.94
N GLY A 412 10.11 15.05 14.58
CA GLY A 412 10.71 16.37 14.41
C GLY A 412 10.06 17.18 13.29
N TRP A 413 9.72 16.54 12.16
CA TRP A 413 9.02 17.20 11.05
C TRP A 413 7.60 17.61 11.42
N LEU A 414 6.80 16.72 12.00
CA LEU A 414 5.45 17.03 12.48
C LEU A 414 5.46 18.08 13.59
N GLY A 415 6.47 18.08 14.47
CA GLY A 415 6.63 19.10 15.50
C GLY A 415 6.79 20.51 14.92
N ARG A 416 7.50 20.65 13.79
CA ARG A 416 7.58 21.93 13.05
C ARG A 416 6.24 22.34 12.45
N VAL A 417 5.48 21.38 11.90
CA VAL A 417 4.12 21.63 11.41
C VAL A 417 3.23 22.16 12.54
N PHE A 418 3.24 21.52 13.72
CA PHE A 418 2.44 21.97 14.85
C PHE A 418 2.83 23.34 15.40
N ARG A 419 4.09 23.75 15.27
CA ARG A 419 4.54 25.10 15.64
C ARG A 419 4.21 26.18 14.60
N GLY A 420 3.81 25.78 13.38
CA GLY A 420 3.57 26.71 12.28
C GLY A 420 4.84 27.15 11.54
N ASP A 421 5.99 26.51 11.82
CA ASP A 421 7.29 26.81 11.17
C ASP A 421 7.26 26.54 9.64
N MET A 422 6.19 25.90 9.15
CA MET A 422 6.00 25.48 7.76
C MET A 422 4.82 26.20 7.09
N ASP A 423 4.19 27.17 7.76
CA ASP A 423 3.01 27.90 7.26
C ASP A 423 3.39 28.88 6.12
N ASP A 424 4.68 29.25 5.96
CA ASP A 424 5.22 30.12 4.91
C ASP A 424 5.40 29.44 3.53
N LEU A 425 5.01 28.18 3.37
CA LEU A 425 5.20 27.43 2.11
C LEU A 425 4.15 27.74 1.03
N ASP A 426 3.16 28.57 1.36
CA ASP A 426 1.99 28.94 0.53
C ASP A 426 2.18 30.12 -0.42
#